data_AF-A0AAW7YDA8-F1
#
_entry.id   AF-A0AAW7YDA8-F1
#
_cell.length_a   1.000
_cell.length_b   1.000
_cell.length_c   1.000
_cell.angle_alpha   90.00
_cell.angle_beta   90.00
_cell.angle_gamma   90.00
#
_symmetry.space_group_name_H-M   'P 1'
#
loop_
_entity.id
_entity.type
_entity.pdbx_description
1 polymer ?
#
loop_
_entity_poly.entity_id
_entity_poly.type
_entity_poly.pdbx_seq_one_letter_code
_entity_poly.pdbx_strand_id
1 'polypeptide(L)' 'MKVKLFTKSLKPKLNFWMKPIGNQDGGLEVKINLWLASNPDIEIKNITQTQSGGSWMPATVVVTVWYQ' A
#
# COMPACT_ATOMS: atom_id res chain seq x y z
N MET A 1 -19.63 9.72 2.25
CA MET A 1 -18.53 8.76 2.46
C MET A 1 -17.31 9.25 1.67
N LYS A 2 -16.17 9.40 2.34
CA LYS A 2 -14.90 9.87 1.75
C LYS A 2 -13.98 8.69 1.44
N VAL A 3 -13.04 8.89 0.52
CA VAL A 3 -12.08 7.85 0.09
C VAL A 3 -10.67 8.41 0.11
N LYS A 4 -9.76 7.68 0.76
CA LYS A 4 -8.32 7.95 0.74
C LYS A 4 -7.60 6.80 0.02
N LEU A 5 -6.81 7.15 -0.99
CA LEU A 5 -5.97 6.21 -1.73
C LEU A 5 -4.53 6.33 -1.27
N PHE A 6 -3.90 5.19 -1.04
CA PHE A 6 -2.47 5.07 -0.81
C PHE A 6 -1.89 4.15 -1.87
N THR A 7 -0.87 4.63 -2.60
CA THR A 7 -0.25 3.86 -3.68
C THR A 7 1.25 3.76 -3.50
N LYS A 8 1.81 2.62 -3.89
CA LYS A 8 3.25 2.40 -3.96
C LYS A 8 3.62 1.45 -5.08
N SER A 9 4.56 1.86 -5.92
CA SER A 9 5.24 0.95 -6.83
C SER A 9 6.37 0.23 -6.10
N LEU A 10 6.28 -1.09 -6.04
CA LEU A 10 7.29 -2.00 -5.52
C LEU A 10 8.34 -2.26 -6.59
N LYS A 11 9.60 -2.37 -6.15
CA LYS A 11 10.68 -2.79 -7.05
C LYS A 11 10.39 -4.22 -7.58
N PRO A 12 10.77 -4.53 -8.83
CA PRO A 12 10.66 -5.88 -9.37
C PRO A 12 11.28 -6.91 -8.42
N LYS A 13 10.60 -8.05 -8.22
CA LYS A 13 10.97 -9.09 -7.25
C LYS A 13 12.13 -9.96 -7.74
N LEU A 14 13.30 -9.40 -8.07
CA LEU A 14 14.45 -10.22 -8.44
C LEU A 14 15.76 -9.62 -7.96
N ASN A 15 16.44 -10.34 -7.06
CA ASN A 15 17.89 -10.38 -7.07
C ASN A 15 18.36 -11.62 -7.85
N PHE A 16 19.65 -11.67 -8.19
CA PHE A 16 20.27 -12.76 -8.97
C PHE A 16 20.07 -14.17 -8.36
N TRP A 17 19.60 -14.25 -7.11
CA TRP A 17 19.35 -15.48 -6.36
C TRP A 17 17.86 -15.80 -6.16
N MET A 18 16.95 -15.13 -6.88
CA MET A 18 15.50 -15.27 -6.71
C MET A 18 15.01 -15.08 -5.27
N LYS A 19 15.74 -14.34 -4.43
CA LYS A 19 15.29 -14.02 -3.08
C LYS A 19 14.47 -12.73 -3.09
N PRO A 20 13.38 -12.65 -2.32
CA PRO A 20 12.61 -11.42 -2.18
C PRO A 20 13.49 -10.29 -1.62
N ILE A 21 13.54 -9.15 -2.30
CA ILE A 21 14.15 -7.93 -1.74
C ILE A 21 13.16 -7.40 -0.70
N GLY A 22 13.60 -7.37 0.57
CA GLY A 22 12.78 -7.06 1.73
C GLY A 22 12.28 -5.63 1.73
N ASN A 23 11.11 -5.38 1.13
CA ASN A 23 10.13 -4.40 1.57
C ASN A 23 8.80 -4.71 0.86
N GLN A 24 7.87 -5.39 1.54
CA GLN A 24 6.66 -5.93 0.92
C GLN A 24 5.65 -4.85 0.52
N ASP A 25 5.66 -3.71 1.20
CA ASP A 25 4.73 -2.60 1.00
C ASP A 25 5.43 -1.29 0.57
N GLY A 26 6.76 -1.22 0.67
CA GLY A 26 7.56 -0.04 0.32
C GLY A 26 7.32 1.15 1.24
N GLY A 27 6.96 0.91 2.51
CA GLY A 27 6.66 1.94 3.51
C GLY A 27 5.26 2.55 3.37
N LEU A 28 4.32 1.81 2.78
CA LEU A 28 2.93 2.23 2.63
C LEU A 28 2.20 2.20 3.98
N GLU A 29 2.47 1.20 4.80
CA GLU A 29 1.94 1.02 6.15
C GLU A 29 2.23 2.24 7.02
N VAL A 30 3.50 2.70 7.05
CA VAL A 30 3.90 3.89 7.81
C VAL A 30 3.09 5.12 7.37
N LYS A 31 2.87 5.29 6.06
CA LYS A 31 2.08 6.41 5.54
C LYS A 31 0.61 6.33 5.94
N ILE A 32 0.03 5.13 5.90
CA ILE A 32 -1.36 4.90 6.31
C ILE A 32 -1.50 5.20 7.81
N ASN A 33 -0.61 4.66 8.64
CA ASN A 33 -0.62 4.86 10.09
C ASN A 33 -0.44 6.33 10.48
N LEU A 34 0.48 7.06 9.82
CA LEU A 34 0.65 8.50 10.06
C LEU A 34 -0.60 9.29 9.68
N TRP A 35 -1.26 8.92 8.59
CA TRP A 35 -2.51 9.57 8.19
C TRP A 35 -3.64 9.27 9.17
N LEU A 36 -3.80 8.03 9.62
CA LEU A 36 -4.79 7.65 10.63
C LEU A 36 -4.54 8.38 11.95
N ALA A 37 -3.30 8.44 12.42
CA ALA A 37 -2.92 9.17 13.64
C ALA A 37 -3.21 10.67 13.54
N SER A 38 -3.11 11.24 12.33
CA SER A 38 -3.41 12.66 12.07
C SER A 38 -4.91 12.94 11.91
N ASN A 39 -5.76 11.91 11.87
CA ASN A 39 -7.21 12.03 11.66
C ASN A 39 -7.95 11.15 12.69
N PRO A 40 -7.84 11.43 14.01
CA PRO A 40 -8.40 10.56 15.04
C PRO A 40 -9.93 10.49 15.04
N ASP A 41 -10.61 11.48 14.46
CA ASP A 41 -12.07 11.62 14.52
C ASP A 41 -12.81 10.92 13.37
N ILE A 42 -12.10 10.24 12.44
CA ILE A 42 -12.74 9.58 11.31
C ILE A 42 -13.17 8.16 11.66
N GLU A 43 -14.32 7.75 11.16
CA GLU A 43 -14.76 6.36 11.26
C GLU A 43 -14.41 5.60 9.98
N ILE A 44 -13.58 4.57 10.11
CA ILE A 44 -13.22 3.70 8.98
C ILE A 44 -14.38 2.75 8.67
N LYS A 45 -14.85 2.79 7.43
CA LYS A 45 -15.93 1.93 6.93
C LYS A 45 -15.44 0.70 6.19
N ASN A 46 -14.35 0.83 5.46
CA ASN A 46 -13.75 -0.28 4.73
C ASN A 46 -12.29 0.01 4.42
N ILE A 47 -11.48 -1.05 4.33
CA ILE A 47 -10.12 -1.00 3.79
C ILE A 47 -9.97 -2.15 2.81
N THR A 48 -9.54 -1.86 1.59
CA THR A 48 -9.17 -2.89 0.62
C THR A 48 -7.75 -2.67 0.13
N GLN A 49 -7.06 -3.76 -0.14
CA GLN A 49 -5.75 -3.76 -0.78
C GLN A 49 -5.85 -4.49 -2.10
N THR A 50 -5.30 -3.86 -3.14
CA THR A 50 -5.13 -4.49 -4.46
C THR A 50 -3.67 -4.34 -4.88
N GLN A 51 -3.21 -5.29 -5.70
CA GLN A 51 -1.88 -5.23 -6.29
C GLN A 51 -1.99 -5.61 -7.77
N SER A 52 -1.35 -4.83 -8.63
CA SER A 52 -1.30 -5.10 -10.08
C SER A 52 0.14 -5.09 -10.58
N GLY A 53 0.47 -5.98 -11.53
CA GLY A 53 1.83 -6.23 -12.01
C GLY A 53 2.57 -7.31 -11.21
N GLY A 54 3.90 -7.37 -11.34
CA GLY A 54 4.74 -8.26 -10.52
C GLY A 54 5.44 -9.43 -11.22
N SER A 55 5.55 -9.42 -12.56
CA SER A 55 6.45 -10.33 -13.29
C SER A 55 7.73 -9.59 -13.69
N TRP A 56 7.78 -9.01 -14.89
CA TRP A 56 8.92 -8.24 -15.40
C TRP A 56 8.80 -6.73 -15.13
N MET A 57 7.62 -6.29 -14.68
CA MET A 57 7.30 -4.89 -14.42
C MET A 57 7.07 -4.67 -12.92
N PRO A 58 7.40 -3.47 -12.40
CA PRO A 58 7.09 -3.09 -11.01
C PRO A 58 5.64 -3.39 -10.66
N ALA A 59 5.41 -4.01 -9.49
CA ALA A 59 4.06 -4.19 -8.98
C ALA A 59 3.60 -2.90 -8.31
N THR A 60 2.37 -2.46 -8.52
CA THR A 60 1.78 -1.34 -7.80
C THR A 60 0.78 -1.87 -6.79
N VAL A 61 1.00 -1.54 -5.51
CA VAL A 61 0.06 -1.76 -4.43
C VAL A 61 -0.81 -0.51 -4.28
N VAL A 62 -2.11 -0.72 -4.14
CA VAL A 62 -3.10 0.32 -3.86
C VAL A 62 -3.91 -0.11 -2.65
N VAL A 63 -3.87 0.70 -1.59
CA VAL A 63 -4.76 0.57 -0.43
C VAL A 63 -5.80 1.67 -0.50
N THR A 64 -7.07 1.28 -0.45
CA THR A 64 -8.21 2.18 -0.47
C THR A 64 -8.87 2.16 0.89
N VAL A 65 -9.04 3.33 1.48
CA VAL A 65 -9.68 3.52 2.78
C VAL A 65 -10.95 4.34 2.58
N TRP A 66 -12.10 3.75 2.90
CA TRP A 66 -13.39 4.45 2.93
C TRP A 66 -13.68 4.86 4.37
N TYR A 67 -14.04 6.12 4.57
CA TYR A 67 -14.27 6.68 5.90
C TYR A 67 -15.40 7.71 5.90
N GLN A 68 -15.92 8.02 7.08
CA GLN A 68 -16.86 9.12 7.31
C GLN A 68 -16.41 10.00 8.46
#